data_AF-A0A536B8C5-F1
#
_entry.id   AF-A0A536B8C5-F1
#
_cell.length_a   1.000
_cell.length_b   1.000
_cell.length_c   1.000
_cell.angle_alpha   90.00
_cell.angle_beta   90.00
_cell.angle_gamma   90.00
#
_symmetry.space_group_name_H-M   'P 1'
#
loop_
_entity.id
_entity.type
_entity.pdbx_description
1 polymer ?
#
loop_
_entity_poly.entity_id
_entity_poly.type
_entity_poly.pdbx_seq_one_letter_code
_entity_poly.pdbx_strand_id
1 'polypeptide(L)'
;MSTVIHFECRNTTHLASRSRGGVGGIVLHHGTFGYCDGFASDADHRWIPTGGVFLEQLVRQDVEEQGDDARYVPHPIGGADPLHVAR
;
A
#
# COMPACT_ATOMS: atom_id res chain seq x y z
N MET A 1 1.65 -24.77 -2.33
CA MET A 1 0.20 -24.54 -2.57
C MET A 1 0.04 -23.06 -2.77
N SER A 2 -0.41 -22.61 -3.94
CA SER A 2 -0.67 -21.19 -4.19
C SER A 2 -2.06 -20.82 -3.67
N THR A 3 -2.16 -19.69 -2.98
CA THR A 3 -3.43 -19.21 -2.43
C THR A 3 -4.11 -18.30 -3.43
N VAL A 4 -5.36 -18.61 -3.79
CA VAL A 4 -6.16 -17.75 -4.68
C VAL A 4 -6.85 -16.67 -3.84
N ILE A 5 -6.57 -15.42 -4.18
CA ILE A 5 -7.13 -14.23 -3.56
C ILE A 5 -8.22 -13.69 -4.48
N HIS A 6 -9.42 -13.53 -3.94
CA HIS A 6 -10.59 -13.02 -4.65
C HIS A 6 -10.82 -11.52 -4.41
N PHE A 7 -10.22 -10.98 -3.34
CA PHE A 7 -10.39 -9.60 -2.94
C PHE A 7 -9.08 -8.97 -2.48
N GLU A 8 -8.80 -7.76 -2.95
CA GLU A 8 -7.63 -6.99 -2.52
C GLU A 8 -8.11 -5.77 -1.72
N CYS A 9 -7.44 -5.49 -0.60
CA CYS A 9 -7.70 -4.27 0.15
C CYS A 9 -7.06 -3.06 -0.55
N ARG A 10 -7.89 -2.08 -0.91
CA ARG A 10 -7.47 -0.78 -1.47
C ARG A 10 -7.83 0.39 -0.54
N ASN A 11 -7.87 0.14 0.77
CA ASN A 11 -8.02 1.21 1.76
C ASN A 11 -6.73 2.02 1.84
N THR A 12 -6.79 3.33 1.60
CA THR A 12 -5.62 4.20 1.55
C THR A 12 -4.83 4.26 2.85
N THR A 13 -5.48 4.14 4.01
CA THR A 13 -4.80 4.05 5.32
C THR A 13 -3.98 2.76 5.40
N HIS A 14 -4.54 1.65 4.93
CA HIS A 14 -3.85 0.35 4.93
C HIS A 14 -2.69 0.39 3.93
N LEU A 15 -2.93 0.97 2.74
CA LEU A 15 -1.91 1.18 1.71
C LEU A 15 -0.76 2.10 2.18
N ALA A 16 -1.05 3.12 2.98
CA ALA A 16 -0.02 3.99 3.56
C ALA A 16 0.80 3.30 4.66
N SER A 17 0.23 2.29 5.32
CA SER A 17 0.88 1.43 6.31
C SER A 17 1.42 0.12 5.72
N ARG A 18 1.67 0.08 4.40
CA ARG A 18 2.06 -1.14 3.70
C ARG A 18 3.27 -1.82 4.34
N SER A 19 3.20 -3.14 4.41
CA SER A 19 4.34 -3.96 4.77
C SER A 19 5.42 -3.85 3.69
N ARG A 20 6.66 -3.51 4.07
CA ARG A 20 7.80 -3.32 3.14
C ARG A 20 8.27 -4.61 2.45
N GLY A 21 7.50 -5.69 2.49
CA GLY A 21 7.89 -7.00 1.97
C GLY A 21 6.75 -7.99 1.80
N GLY A 22 5.51 -7.52 1.65
CA GLY A 22 4.36 -8.41 1.45
C GLY A 22 3.98 -9.23 2.69
N VAL A 23 4.36 -8.77 3.89
CA VAL A 23 3.88 -9.36 5.16
C VAL A 23 2.51 -8.77 5.50
N GLY A 24 1.62 -8.74 4.51
CA GLY A 24 0.21 -8.45 4.70
C GLY A 24 -0.52 -9.64 5.32
N GLY A 25 -1.81 -9.45 5.59
CA GLY A 25 -2.71 -10.48 6.10
C GLY A 25 -3.58 -11.08 5.00
N ILE A 26 -3.73 -12.41 5.01
CA ILE A 26 -4.81 -13.10 4.30
C ILE A 26 -5.97 -13.26 5.29
N VAL A 27 -7.16 -12.81 4.90
CA VAL A 27 -8.36 -12.87 5.74
C VAL A 27 -9.49 -13.57 5.00
N LEU A 28 -10.41 -14.19 5.75
CA LEU A 28 -11.63 -14.76 5.18
C LEU A 28 -12.62 -13.63 4.85
N HIS A 29 -13.04 -13.52 3.59
CA HIS A 29 -13.98 -12.52 3.13
C HIS A 29 -15.02 -13.14 2.18
N HIS A 30 -16.30 -13.01 2.54
CA HIS A 30 -17.43 -13.59 1.79
C HIS A 30 -17.26 -15.07 1.41
N GLY A 31 -16.74 -15.90 2.33
CA GLY A 31 -16.52 -17.34 2.08
C GLY A 31 -15.34 -17.65 1.15
N THR A 32 -14.53 -16.65 0.83
CA THR A 32 -13.29 -16.76 0.04
C THR A 32 -12.14 -16.06 0.77
N PHE A 33 -11.01 -15.85 0.11
CA PHE A 33 -9.85 -15.16 0.68
C PHE A 33 -9.68 -13.75 0.12
N GLY A 34 -9.41 -12.81 1.03
CA GLY A 34 -8.94 -11.46 0.72
C GLY A 34 -7.51 -11.24 1.19
N TYR A 35 -6.78 -10.35 0.53
CA TYR A 35 -5.42 -9.95 0.91
C TYR A 35 -5.34 -8.47 1.25
N CYS A 36 -4.69 -8.14 2.36
CA CYS A 36 -4.42 -6.77 2.79
C CYS A 36 -2.93 -6.60 3.07
N ASP A 37 -2.26 -5.75 2.30
CA ASP A 37 -0.83 -5.45 2.48
C ASP A 37 -0.54 -4.43 3.61
N GLY A 38 -1.57 -3.89 4.25
CA GLY A 38 -1.43 -2.93 5.35
C GLY A 38 -1.13 -3.58 6.69
N PHE A 39 -0.25 -2.95 7.48
CA PHE A 39 0.01 -3.29 8.88
C PHE A 39 -0.98 -2.65 9.86
N ALA A 40 -1.79 -1.69 9.38
CA ALA A 40 -2.85 -1.07 10.17
C ALA A 40 -4.03 -2.04 10.39
N SER A 41 -4.66 -1.90 11.57
CA SER A 41 -5.93 -2.49 12.05
C SER A 41 -6.67 -3.45 11.11
N ASP A 42 -7.04 -4.65 11.61
CA ASP A 42 -7.90 -5.64 10.93
C ASP A 42 -9.35 -5.16 10.62
N ALA A 43 -9.66 -3.89 10.87
CA ALA A 43 -10.97 -3.28 10.63
C ALA A 43 -10.94 -2.35 9.40
N ASP A 44 -12.10 -2.01 8.85
CA ASP A 44 -12.27 -0.98 7.80
C ASP A 44 -11.62 -1.28 6.44
N HIS A 45 -11.46 -2.55 6.08
CA HIS A 45 -10.98 -2.92 4.75
C HIS A 45 -11.91 -2.44 3.63
N ARG A 46 -11.31 -1.89 2.57
CA ARG A 46 -11.99 -1.58 1.31
C ARG A 46 -11.63 -2.63 0.27
N TRP A 47 -12.48 -3.64 0.13
CA TRP A 47 -12.26 -4.75 -0.77
C TRP A 47 -12.62 -4.43 -2.21
N ILE A 48 -11.71 -4.76 -3.14
CA ILE A 48 -11.93 -4.71 -4.58
C ILE A 48 -11.79 -6.13 -5.14
N PRO A 49 -12.74 -6.62 -5.95
CA PRO A 49 -12.65 -7.96 -6.52
C PRO A 49 -11.50 -8.06 -7.51
N THR A 50 -10.71 -9.13 -7.39
CA THR A 50 -9.55 -9.39 -8.28
C THR A 50 -9.90 -10.31 -9.45
N GLY A 51 -11.04 -11.00 -9.38
CA GLY A 51 -11.39 -12.09 -10.31
C GLY A 51 -10.70 -13.42 -10.01
N GLY A 52 -9.93 -13.51 -8.92
CA GLY A 52 -9.15 -14.70 -8.56
C GLY A 52 -7.74 -14.63 -9.12
N VAL A 53 -6.81 -14.14 -8.30
CA VAL A 53 -5.38 -14.06 -8.63
C VAL A 53 -4.58 -14.78 -7.57
N PHE A 54 -3.38 -15.27 -7.90
CA PHE A 54 -2.50 -15.86 -6.90
C PHE A 54 -1.88 -14.77 -6.02
N LEU A 55 -1.74 -15.05 -4.73
CA LEU A 55 -1.14 -14.12 -3.75
C LEU A 55 0.21 -13.56 -4.22
N GLU A 56 1.05 -14.42 -4.79
CA GLU A 56 2.39 -14.08 -5.24
C GLU A 56 2.36 -13.04 -6.38
N GLN A 57 1.28 -12.97 -7.15
CA GLN A 57 1.09 -11.95 -8.20
C GLN A 57 0.78 -10.58 -7.60
N LEU A 58 -0.01 -10.53 -6.52
CA LEU A 58 -0.34 -9.27 -5.84
C LEU A 58 0.91 -8.70 -5.16
N VAL A 59 1.62 -9.53 -4.39
CA VAL A 59 2.84 -9.10 -3.69
C VAL A 59 3.92 -8.61 -4.66
N ARG A 60 4.06 -9.25 -5.84
CA ARG A 60 5.05 -8.83 -6.83
C ARG A 60 4.70 -7.50 -7.47
N GLN A 61 3.44 -7.28 -7.83
CA GLN A 61 2.97 -6.01 -8.38
C GLN A 61 3.26 -4.85 -7.42
N ASP A 62 3.03 -5.05 -6.13
CA ASP A 62 3.30 -4.02 -5.12
C ASP A 62 4.80 -3.68 -5.01
N VAL A 63 5.70 -4.67 -5.13
CA VAL A 63 7.16 -4.45 -5.15
C VAL A 63 7.61 -3.70 -6.42
N GLU A 64 7.01 -4.03 -7.57
CA GLU A 64 7.29 -3.37 -8.84
C GLU A 64 6.82 -1.90 -8.83
N GLU A 65 5.62 -1.61 -8.32
CA GLU A 65 5.12 -0.23 -8.13
C GLU A 65 5.98 0.56 -7.12
N GLN A 66 6.42 -0.08 -6.03
CA GLN A 66 7.28 0.55 -5.02
C GLN A 66 8.70 0.86 -5.53
N GLY A 67 9.20 0.09 -6.52
CA GLY A 67 10.47 0.34 -7.18
C GLY A 67 10.50 1.61 -8.04
N ASP A 68 9.35 2.08 -8.53
CA ASP A 68 9.23 3.33 -9.30
C ASP A 68 9.04 4.55 -8.38
N ASP A 69 8.33 4.37 -7.25
CA ASP A 69 8.07 5.43 -6.26
C ASP A 69 9.30 5.79 -5.39
N ALA A 70 10.41 5.05 -5.51
CA ALA A 70 11.68 5.37 -4.87
C ALA A 70 12.35 6.66 -5.40
N ARG A 71 11.70 7.42 -6.29
CA ARG A 71 12.08 8.80 -6.67
C ARG A 71 11.30 9.89 -5.92
N TYR A 72 10.60 9.57 -4.83
CA TYR A 72 10.03 10.61 -3.97
C TYR A 72 11.15 11.41 -3.27
N VAL A 73 11.54 12.53 -3.87
CA VAL A 73 12.41 13.53 -3.28
C VAL A 73 11.55 14.40 -2.34
N PRO A 74 11.78 14.39 -1.02
CA PRO A 74 11.05 15.30 -0.14
C PRO A 74 11.44 16.73 -0.49
N HIS A 75 10.50 17.48 -1.07
CA HIS A 75 10.65 18.93 -1.19
C HIS A 75 10.39 19.51 0.20
N PRO A 76 11.35 20.22 0.81
CA PRO A 76 11.10 20.85 2.10
C PRO A 76 10.09 21.99 1.92
N ILE A 77 8.92 21.85 2.55
CA ILE A 77 7.93 22.92 2.70
C ILE A 77 8.37 23.83 3.85
N GLY A 78 8.76 25.07 3.51
CA GLY A 78 8.42 26.26 4.30
C GLY A 78 9.45 26.82 5.28
N GLY A 79 10.10 27.92 4.87
CA GLY A 79 9.93 29.22 5.54
C GLY A 79 10.89 29.63 6.67
N ALA A 80 11.87 30.48 6.34
CA ALA A 80 12.31 31.58 7.21
C ALA A 80 13.04 32.68 6.41
N ASP A 81 12.38 33.83 6.31
CA ASP A 81 12.84 35.22 6.13
C ASP A 81 13.71 35.70 4.94
N PRO A 82 13.26 36.73 4.18
CA PRO A 82 14.12 37.48 3.26
C PRO A 82 14.79 38.66 4.00
N LEU A 83 16.09 38.53 4.31
CA LEU A 83 16.88 39.71 4.66
C LEU A 83 17.13 40.55 3.41
N HIS A 84 16.36 41.64 3.32
CA HIS A 84 16.61 42.81 2.49
C HIS A 84 18.06 43.30 2.68
N VAL A 85 18.85 43.25 1.61
CA VAL A 85 20.05 44.07 1.48
C VAL A 85 19.61 45.48 1.12
N ALA A 86 19.72 46.40 2.08
CA ALA A 86 19.61 47.83 1.84
C ALA A 86 20.95 48.51 2.11
N ARG A 87 21.50 49.07 1.01
CA ARG A 87 22.60 50.03 0.87
C ARG A 87 24.04 49.56 1.11
#